data_AF-A0A1Z5HX73-F1
#
_entry.id   AF-A0A1Z5HX73-F1
#
_cell.length_a   1.000
_cell.length_b   1.000
_cell.length_c   1.000
_cell.angle_alpha   90.00
_cell.angle_beta   90.00
_cell.angle_gamma   90.00
#
_symmetry.space_group_name_H-M   'P 1'
#
loop_
_entity.id
_entity.type
_entity.pdbx_description
1 polymer ?
#
loop_
_entity_poly.entity_id
_entity_poly.type
_entity_poly.pdbx_seq_one_letter_code
_entity_poly.pdbx_strand_id
1 'polypeptide(L)'
;MPWWRITLALNRNDRGFTLLEVTVVAVVLGILAAMVVPRYLDAPERAREKALLVDYRTFQEALSLYYQDYGDYPHDSNGLEELVPDYLKKVPSYPWGGEYSYYYDSRGKDGKTPGYKIEAEGSGKEPLQVNYDG
;
A
#
# COMPACT_ATOMS: atom_id res chain seq x y z
N MET A 1 -64.04 57.26 27.24
CA MET A 1 -62.69 56.66 27.39
C MET A 1 -62.84 55.15 27.18
N PRO A 2 -62.17 54.55 26.18
CA PRO A 2 -62.46 53.19 25.72
C PRO A 2 -61.73 52.13 26.57
N TRP A 3 -62.35 50.96 26.71
CA TRP A 3 -62.07 49.94 27.73
C TRP A 3 -61.61 48.58 27.13
N TRP A 4 -61.03 48.55 25.93
CA TRP A 4 -60.85 47.30 25.17
C TRP A 4 -59.42 46.73 25.12
N ARG A 5 -58.47 47.19 25.94
CA ARG A 5 -57.10 46.65 25.88
C ARG A 5 -56.87 45.55 26.90
N ILE A 6 -57.27 44.32 26.57
CA ILE A 6 -56.69 43.13 27.20
C ILE A 6 -55.63 42.60 26.24
N THR A 7 -54.39 43.05 26.45
CA THR A 7 -53.23 42.46 25.80
C THR A 7 -52.95 41.13 26.51
N LEU A 8 -53.51 40.02 26.02
CA LEU A 8 -53.10 38.69 26.45
C LEU A 8 -51.65 38.48 26.01
N ALA A 9 -50.72 38.65 26.94
CA ALA A 9 -49.33 38.28 26.75
C ALA A 9 -49.27 36.75 26.55
N LEU A 10 -48.91 36.31 25.35
CA LEU A 10 -48.60 34.91 25.09
C LEU A 10 -47.43 34.53 26.00
N ASN A 11 -47.67 33.60 26.92
CA ASN A 11 -46.64 33.02 27.77
C ASN A 11 -45.59 32.35 26.86
N ARG A 12 -44.47 33.02 26.62
CA ARG A 12 -43.31 32.41 25.94
C ARG A 12 -42.73 31.40 26.91
N ASN A 13 -43.10 30.14 26.70
CA ASN A 13 -42.47 29.01 27.34
C ASN A 13 -41.08 28.82 26.72
N ASP A 14 -40.16 29.75 27.01
CA ASP A 14 -38.75 29.65 26.68
C ASP A 14 -38.15 28.56 27.59
N ARG A 15 -38.37 27.30 27.19
CA ARG A 15 -37.70 26.14 27.79
C ARG A 15 -36.21 26.26 27.47
N GLY A 16 -35.46 26.84 28.41
CA GLY A 16 -34.01 26.86 28.35
C GLY A 16 -33.44 25.44 28.31
N PHE A 17 -32.29 25.30 27.66
CA PHE A 17 -31.52 24.06 27.63
C PHE A 17 -31.26 23.55 29.05
N THR A 18 -31.45 22.25 29.27
CA THR A 18 -31.10 21.64 30.54
C THR A 18 -29.61 21.29 30.55
N LEU A 19 -28.94 21.40 31.71
CA LEU A 19 -27.55 20.94 31.86
C LEU A 19 -27.39 19.46 31.50
N LEU A 20 -28.42 18.67 31.79
CA LEU A 20 -28.46 17.24 31.51
C LEU A 20 -28.41 16.96 30.00
N GLU A 21 -29.11 17.76 29.19
CA GLU A 21 -29.14 17.63 27.73
C GLU A 21 -27.77 17.88 27.11
N VAL A 22 -27.06 18.93 27.55
CA VAL A 22 -25.70 19.21 27.04
C VAL A 22 -24.69 18.19 27.55
N THR A 23 -24.85 17.68 28.78
CA THR A 23 -23.93 16.69 29.36
C THR A 23 -24.02 15.35 28.66
N VAL A 24 -25.24 14.86 28.37
CA VAL A 24 -25.41 13.59 27.64
C VAL A 24 -24.84 13.71 26.23
N VAL A 25 -25.06 14.84 25.55
CA VAL A 25 -24.48 15.09 24.23
C VAL A 25 -22.95 15.11 24.29
N ALA A 26 -22.35 15.78 25.28
CA ALA A 26 -20.89 15.81 25.45
C ALA A 26 -20.31 14.41 25.73
N VAL A 27 -21.00 13.57 26.50
CA VAL A 27 -20.60 12.18 26.76
C VAL A 27 -20.64 11.34 25.48
N VAL A 28 -21.73 11.42 24.71
CA VAL A 28 -21.84 10.70 23.43
C VAL A 28 -20.79 11.18 22.44
N LEU A 29 -20.56 12.50 22.32
CA LEU A 29 -19.51 13.06 21.48
C LEU A 29 -18.10 12.61 21.92
N GLY A 30 -17.84 12.50 23.23
CA GLY A 30 -16.58 11.97 23.76
C GLY A 30 -16.34 10.50 23.39
N ILE A 31 -17.37 9.66 23.46
CA ILE A 31 -17.30 8.24 23.05
C ILE A 31 -17.06 8.12 21.54
N LEU A 32 -17.79 8.91 20.73
CA LEU A 32 -17.63 8.91 19.27
C LEU A 32 -16.24 9.41 18.85
N ALA A 33 -15.74 10.46 19.50
CA ALA A 33 -14.39 10.99 19.24
C ALA A 33 -13.28 9.97 19.56
N ALA A 34 -13.46 9.17 20.62
CA ALA A 34 -12.51 8.12 20.99
C ALA A 34 -12.48 6.94 20.01
N MET A 35 -13.58 6.67 19.29
CA MET A 35 -13.71 5.51 18.39
C MET A 35 -13.28 5.78 16.94
N VAL A 36 -13.18 7.06 16.53
CA VAL A 36 -12.88 7.45 15.14
C VAL A 36 -11.40 7.24 14.73
N VAL A 37 -10.52 7.03 15.70
CA VAL A 37 -9.07 6.76 15.52
C VAL A 37 -8.85 5.24 15.67
N PRO A 38 -8.05 4.50 14.88
CA PRO A 38 -7.69 4.55 13.46
C PRO A 38 -7.83 3.15 12.78
N ARG A 39 -8.45 3.02 11.61
CA ARG A 39 -8.48 1.74 10.86
C ARG A 39 -7.81 1.75 9.48
N TYR A 40 -6.94 2.72 9.21
CA TYR A 40 -6.44 2.96 7.85
C TYR A 40 -4.92 2.95 7.69
N LEU A 41 -4.15 2.63 8.73
CA LEU A 41 -2.68 2.71 8.64
C LEU A 41 -2.05 1.51 7.90
N ASP A 42 -2.68 0.33 7.90
CA ASP A 42 -2.07 -0.89 7.34
C ASP A 42 -2.49 -1.22 5.90
N ALA A 43 -3.59 -0.64 5.43
CA ALA A 43 -4.11 -0.87 4.08
C ALA A 43 -3.09 -0.56 2.96
N PRO A 44 -2.39 0.60 2.97
CA PRO A 44 -1.39 0.90 1.94
C PRO A 44 -0.19 -0.06 2.01
N GLU A 45 0.18 -0.51 3.20
CA GLU A 45 1.34 -1.38 3.37
C GLU A 45 1.10 -2.79 2.82
N ARG A 46 -0.07 -3.38 3.11
CA ARG A 46 -0.47 -4.68 2.52
C ARG A 46 -0.61 -4.61 1.01
N ALA A 47 -0.98 -3.45 0.45
CA ALA A 47 -1.06 -3.26 -1.00
C ALA A 47 0.34 -3.27 -1.63
N ARG A 48 1.32 -2.62 -0.99
CA ARG A 48 2.73 -2.62 -1.43
C ARG A 48 3.35 -4.01 -1.39
N GLU A 49 3.11 -4.78 -0.33
CA GLU A 49 3.56 -6.17 -0.23
C GLU A 49 3.01 -7.06 -1.35
N LYS A 50 1.71 -6.90 -1.67
CA LYS A 50 1.10 -7.61 -2.80
C LYS A 50 1.68 -7.19 -4.14
N ALA A 51 1.92 -5.89 -4.34
CA ALA A 51 2.56 -5.39 -5.56
C ALA A 51 3.96 -6.01 -5.73
N LEU A 52 4.76 -6.06 -4.67
CA LEU A 52 6.09 -6.66 -4.70
C LEU A 52 6.04 -8.14 -5.13
N LEU A 53 5.09 -8.92 -4.59
CA LEU A 53 4.93 -10.32 -4.98
C LEU A 53 4.55 -10.47 -6.46
N VAL A 54 3.74 -9.55 -7.00
CA VAL A 54 3.37 -9.52 -8.42
C VAL A 54 4.58 -9.17 -9.28
N ASP A 55 5.39 -8.20 -8.87
CA ASP A 55 6.60 -7.79 -9.59
C ASP A 55 7.59 -8.97 -9.69
N TYR A 56 7.88 -9.66 -8.59
CA TYR A 56 8.76 -10.84 -8.60
C TYR A 56 8.26 -11.96 -9.50
N ARG A 57 6.94 -12.25 -9.50
CA ARG A 57 6.36 -13.26 -10.39
C ARG A 57 6.51 -12.87 -11.86
N THR A 58 6.30 -11.59 -12.15
CA THR A 58 6.45 -11.07 -13.51
C THR A 58 7.89 -11.20 -13.99
N PHE A 59 8.88 -10.89 -13.14
CA PHE A 59 10.30 -11.10 -13.46
C PHE A 59 10.63 -12.58 -13.67
N GLN A 60 10.12 -13.45 -12.80
CA GLN A 60 10.35 -14.89 -12.90
C GLN A 60 9.81 -15.45 -14.22
N GLU A 61 8.59 -15.08 -14.59
CA GLU A 61 7.97 -15.51 -15.85
C GLU A 61 8.79 -15.02 -17.05
N ALA A 62 9.19 -13.75 -17.06
CA ALA A 62 9.98 -13.17 -18.14
C ALA A 62 11.37 -13.82 -18.27
N LEU A 63 12.08 -14.02 -17.15
CA LEU A 63 13.40 -14.66 -17.15
C LEU A 63 13.31 -16.14 -17.53
N SER A 64 12.24 -16.83 -17.14
CA SER A 64 12.01 -18.22 -17.56
C SER A 64 11.80 -18.33 -19.06
N LEU A 65 11.07 -17.38 -19.66
CA LEU A 65 10.87 -17.34 -21.11
C LEU A 65 12.18 -17.00 -21.84
N TYR A 66 12.93 -16.03 -21.35
CA TYR A 66 14.25 -15.69 -21.90
C TYR A 66 15.20 -16.90 -21.85
N TYR A 67 15.26 -17.61 -20.72
CA TYR A 67 16.04 -18.83 -20.59
C TYR A 67 15.58 -19.93 -21.54
N GLN A 68 14.28 -20.04 -21.80
CA GLN A 68 13.74 -21.01 -22.76
C GLN A 68 14.21 -20.73 -24.21
N ASP A 69 14.37 -19.45 -24.56
CA ASP A 69 14.76 -19.05 -25.91
C ASP A 69 16.28 -19.06 -26.12
N TYR A 70 17.05 -18.64 -25.12
CA TYR A 70 18.50 -18.46 -25.22
C TYR A 70 19.34 -19.50 -24.47
N GLY A 71 18.72 -20.28 -23.58
CA GLY A 71 19.39 -21.29 -22.76
C GLY A 71 20.23 -20.74 -21.60
N ASP A 72 20.17 -19.43 -21.36
CA ASP A 72 20.87 -18.74 -20.27
C ASP A 72 20.08 -17.49 -19.85
N TYR A 73 20.40 -16.92 -18.69
CA TYR A 73 19.85 -15.64 -18.24
C TYR A 73 20.66 -14.46 -18.78
N PRO A 74 20.12 -13.23 -18.83
CA PRO A 74 20.88 -12.03 -19.20
C PRO A 74 22.16 -11.89 -18.36
N HIS A 75 23.31 -11.61 -19.00
CA HIS A 75 24.61 -11.49 -18.31
C HIS A 75 24.89 -10.05 -17.86
N ASP A 76 24.27 -9.06 -18.51
CA ASP A 76 24.50 -7.66 -18.20
C ASP A 76 23.89 -7.30 -16.83
N SER A 77 24.54 -6.35 -16.16
CA SER A 77 24.01 -5.63 -15.01
C SER A 77 22.62 -5.03 -15.26
N ASN A 78 22.34 -4.64 -16.51
CA ASN A 78 21.03 -4.16 -16.97
C ASN A 78 20.16 -5.30 -17.55
N GLY A 79 20.27 -6.51 -16.99
CA GLY A 79 19.59 -7.69 -17.52
C GLY A 79 18.06 -7.58 -17.50
N LEU A 80 17.47 -6.71 -16.68
CA LEU A 80 16.02 -6.48 -16.67
C LEU A 80 15.56 -5.64 -17.84
N GLU A 81 16.40 -4.71 -18.30
CA GLU A 81 16.15 -3.85 -19.45
C GLU A 81 16.20 -4.66 -20.75
N GLU A 82 17.06 -5.68 -20.82
CA GLU A 82 17.16 -6.61 -21.96
C GLU A 82 15.86 -7.43 -22.17
N LEU A 83 15.08 -7.64 -21.10
CA LEU A 83 13.78 -8.32 -21.20
C LEU A 83 12.70 -7.46 -21.87
N VAL A 84 12.93 -6.15 -22.03
CA VAL A 84 11.96 -5.22 -22.61
C VAL A 84 12.25 -5.00 -24.10
N PRO A 85 11.25 -5.06 -25.01
CA PRO A 85 9.82 -5.24 -24.75
C PRO A 85 9.32 -6.69 -24.85
N ASP A 86 10.19 -7.63 -25.22
CA ASP A 86 9.79 -8.96 -25.71
C ASP A 86 9.25 -9.88 -24.62
N TYR A 87 9.83 -9.81 -23.41
CA TYR A 87 9.44 -10.62 -22.24
C TYR A 87 8.77 -9.79 -21.15
N LEU A 88 9.09 -8.50 -21.06
CA LEU A 88 8.50 -7.51 -20.14
C LEU A 88 7.99 -6.29 -20.91
N LYS A 89 6.79 -5.81 -20.56
CA LYS A 89 6.27 -4.55 -21.14
C LYS A 89 7.08 -3.32 -20.68
N LYS A 90 7.54 -3.36 -19.44
CA LYS A 90 8.42 -2.39 -18.78
C LYS A 90 8.95 -3.01 -17.51
N VAL A 91 10.10 -2.53 -17.04
CA VAL A 91 10.58 -2.85 -15.69
C VAL A 91 9.69 -2.11 -14.67
N PRO A 92 9.00 -2.80 -13.74
CA PRO A 92 8.25 -2.15 -12.66
C PRO A 92 9.21 -1.46 -11.68
N SER A 93 8.71 -0.45 -10.97
CA SER A 93 9.45 0.24 -9.91
C SER A 93 9.09 -0.35 -8.55
N TYR A 94 10.03 -0.33 -7.60
CA TYR A 94 9.82 -0.92 -6.29
C TYR A 94 8.66 -0.23 -5.53
N PRO A 95 7.75 -0.96 -4.85
CA PRO A 95 6.55 -0.37 -4.23
C PRO A 95 6.79 0.66 -3.11
N TRP A 96 7.98 0.68 -2.51
CA TRP A 96 8.39 1.70 -1.53
C TRP A 96 9.28 2.80 -2.14
N GLY A 97 9.45 2.80 -3.46
CA GLY A 97 10.32 3.72 -4.19
C GLY A 97 11.73 3.17 -4.35
N GLY A 98 12.29 3.34 -5.54
CA GLY A 98 13.57 2.76 -5.95
C GLY A 98 13.43 1.88 -7.19
N GLU A 99 14.57 1.35 -7.63
CA GLU A 99 14.69 0.48 -8.80
C GLU A 99 15.11 -0.93 -8.37
N TYR A 100 14.89 -1.90 -9.26
CA TYR A 100 15.36 -3.25 -9.08
C TYR A 100 16.76 -3.37 -9.68
N SER A 101 17.68 -3.94 -8.91
CA SER A 101 19.03 -4.30 -9.35
C SER A 101 19.07 -5.77 -9.70
N TYR A 102 19.64 -6.09 -10.87
CA TYR A 102 19.79 -7.44 -11.36
C TYR A 102 21.25 -7.88 -11.29
N TYR A 103 21.44 -9.13 -10.89
CA TYR A 103 22.75 -9.77 -10.85
C TYR A 103 22.66 -11.15 -11.47
N TYR A 104 23.48 -11.36 -12.51
CA TYR A 104 23.71 -12.68 -13.06
C TYR A 104 24.60 -13.50 -12.12
N ASP A 105 24.23 -14.75 -11.87
CA ASP A 105 25.03 -15.70 -11.12
C ASP A 105 25.33 -16.93 -11.97
N SER A 106 26.50 -16.95 -12.60
CA SER A 106 27.00 -18.09 -13.39
C SER A 106 27.02 -19.44 -12.67
N ARG A 107 26.99 -19.46 -11.33
CA ARG A 107 27.08 -20.69 -10.53
C ARG A 107 25.76 -21.06 -9.86
N GLY A 108 24.80 -20.13 -9.80
CA GLY A 108 23.53 -20.32 -9.10
C GLY A 108 23.72 -20.89 -7.69
N LYS A 109 22.66 -21.48 -7.14
CA LYS A 109 22.69 -21.99 -5.75
C LYS A 109 23.42 -23.31 -5.58
N ASP A 110 23.40 -24.16 -6.60
CA ASP A 110 23.99 -25.49 -6.59
C ASP A 110 25.47 -25.48 -7.02
N GLY A 111 25.99 -24.31 -7.40
CA GLY A 111 27.35 -24.14 -7.89
C GLY A 111 27.56 -24.61 -9.33
N LYS A 112 26.48 -25.00 -10.04
CA LYS A 112 26.57 -25.70 -11.34
C LYS A 112 25.60 -25.18 -12.38
N THR A 113 24.44 -24.64 -11.99
CA THR A 113 23.44 -24.09 -12.90
C THR A 113 23.45 -22.57 -12.86
N PRO A 114 23.43 -21.87 -14.01
CA PRO A 114 23.33 -20.42 -14.02
C PRO A 114 22.00 -19.99 -13.38
N GLY A 115 22.06 -18.92 -12.62
CA GLY A 115 20.94 -18.33 -11.92
C GLY A 115 20.98 -16.81 -11.97
N TYR A 116 20.04 -16.19 -11.28
CA TYR A 116 19.95 -14.74 -11.17
C TYR A 116 19.54 -14.32 -9.76
N LYS A 117 19.82 -13.07 -9.43
CA LYS A 117 19.36 -12.41 -8.21
C LYS A 117 18.76 -11.06 -8.57
N ILE A 118 17.57 -10.78 -8.03
CA ILE A 118 16.93 -9.47 -8.14
C ILE A 118 16.83 -8.89 -6.74
N GLU A 119 17.46 -7.74 -6.54
CA GLU A 119 17.37 -6.96 -5.31
C GLU A 119 16.60 -5.68 -5.59
N ALA A 120 15.94 -5.13 -4.58
CA ALA A 120 15.35 -3.80 -4.66
C ALA A 120 16.13 -2.89 -3.71
N GLU A 121 16.74 -1.84 -4.24
CA GLU A 121 17.44 -0.85 -3.43
C GLU A 121 16.49 0.30 -3.10
N GLY A 122 15.94 0.28 -1.88
CA GLY A 122 15.06 1.33 -1.42
C GLY A 122 14.33 1.01 -0.11
N SER A 123 14.27 1.99 0.80
CA SER A 123 13.35 2.07 1.95
C SER A 123 13.64 1.21 3.20
N GLY A 124 14.87 0.76 3.46
CA GLY A 124 15.26 0.28 4.80
C GLY A 124 14.52 -0.97 5.29
N LYS A 125 13.94 -1.74 4.38
CA LYS A 125 13.49 -3.11 4.62
C LYS A 125 14.54 -4.06 4.06
N GLU A 126 14.84 -5.13 4.78
CA GLU A 126 15.77 -6.15 4.29
C GLU A 126 15.31 -6.61 2.90
N PRO A 127 16.24 -6.73 1.93
CA PRO A 127 15.88 -7.22 0.61
C PRO A 127 15.24 -8.60 0.80
N LEU A 128 14.02 -8.77 0.29
CA LEU A 128 13.45 -10.10 0.21
C LEU A 128 14.34 -10.89 -0.74
N GLN A 129 15.21 -11.73 -0.17
CA GLN A 129 15.94 -12.73 -0.91
C GLN A 129 14.91 -13.78 -1.32
N VAL A 130 14.18 -13.51 -2.41
CA VAL A 130 13.31 -14.52 -2.99
C VAL A 130 14.20 -15.53 -3.70
N ASN A 131 14.72 -16.42 -2.87
CA ASN A 131 15.53 -17.54 -3.26
C ASN A 131 14.60 -18.54 -3.95
N TYR A 132 14.42 -18.40 -5.27
CA TYR A 132 13.73 -19.42 -6.06
C TYR A 132 14.63 -20.66 -6.21
N ASP A 133 14.12 -21.78 -5.70
CA ASP A 133 14.60 -23.13 -6.00
C ASP A 133 14.05 -23.46 -7.40
N GLY A 134 14.93 -23.91 -8.30
CA GLY A 134 14.55 -24.27 -9.67
C GLY A 134 13.59 -25.45 -9.71
#